data_AF-X6DXA4-F1
#
_entry.id   AF-X6DXA4-F1
#
_cell.length_a   1.000
_cell.length_b   1.000
_cell.length_c   1.000
_cell.angle_alpha   90.00
_cell.angle_beta   90.00
_cell.angle_gamma   90.00
#
_symmetry.space_group_name_H-M   'P 1'
#
loop_
_entity.id
_entity.type
_entity.pdbx_description
1 polymer ?
#
loop_
_entity_poly.entity_id
_entity_poly.type
_entity_poly.pdbx_seq_one_letter_code
_entity_poly.pdbx_strand_id
1 'polypeptide(L)'
;MGWTVQELIDKHMKLVADCRRPSCHHNQRLDLEKVKAKLGPDAPAMADDLIPRMRCAKCGGKDVGLIYSPDPDKVSGMGRRVRG
;
A
#
# COMPACT_ATOMS: atom_id res chain seq x y z
N MET A 1 10.46 15.97 -2.00
CA MET A 1 11.00 14.59 -2.04
C MET A 1 9.91 13.67 -1.51
N GLY A 2 9.39 12.79 -2.37
CA GLY A 2 8.40 11.77 -2.01
C GLY A 2 9.07 10.40 -1.95
N TRP A 3 8.43 9.45 -1.28
CA TRP A 3 8.95 8.07 -1.21
C TRP A 3 8.84 7.37 -2.56
N THR A 4 9.85 6.60 -2.93
CA THR A 4 9.82 5.70 -4.09
C THR A 4 9.28 4.31 -3.72
N VAL A 5 8.96 3.50 -4.72
CA VAL A 5 8.53 2.11 -4.49
C VAL A 5 9.66 1.31 -3.81
N GLN A 6 10.92 1.53 -4.22
CA GLN A 6 12.07 0.87 -3.62
C GLN A 6 12.24 1.26 -2.15
N GLU A 7 12.08 2.54 -1.79
CA GLU A 7 12.18 2.97 -0.40
C GLU A 7 11.12 2.33 0.50
N LEU A 8 9.90 2.11 0.00
CA LEU A 8 8.87 1.39 0.76
C LEU A 8 9.27 -0.07 1.03
N ILE A 9 9.89 -0.73 0.05
CA ILE A 9 10.37 -2.12 0.18
C ILE A 9 11.51 -2.19 1.19
N ASP A 10 12.50 -1.30 1.05
CA ASP A 10 13.70 -1.25 1.89
C ASP A 10 13.36 -0.92 3.35
N LYS A 11 12.35 -0.07 3.57
CA LYS A 11 11.84 0.27 4.91
C LYS A 11 10.83 -0.76 5.44
N HIS A 12 10.62 -1.86 4.73
CA HIS A 12 9.68 -2.93 5.10
C HIS A 12 8.27 -2.40 5.36
N MET A 13 7.80 -1.50 4.50
CA MET A 13 6.46 -0.93 4.59
C MET A 13 5.42 -1.90 4.02
N LYS A 14 4.25 -1.89 4.63
CA LYS A 14 3.02 -2.47 4.13
C LYS A 14 2.15 -1.35 3.57
N LEU A 15 1.75 -1.51 2.30
CA LEU A 15 0.81 -0.64 1.62
C LEU A 15 -0.54 -1.34 1.49
N VAL A 16 -1.61 -0.69 1.95
CA VAL A 16 -2.98 -1.19 1.83
C VAL A 16 -3.80 -0.17 1.05
N ALA A 17 -4.46 -0.61 0.00
CA ALA A 17 -5.45 0.19 -0.70
C ALA A 17 -6.82 -0.03 -0.06
N ASP A 18 -7.53 1.05 0.27
CA ASP A 18 -8.87 1.01 0.84
C ASP A 18 -9.87 1.72 -0.05
N CYS A 19 -10.96 1.06 -0.42
CA CYS A 19 -12.03 1.69 -1.17
C CYS A 19 -12.90 2.50 -0.21
N ARG A 20 -12.88 3.84 -0.36
CA ARG A 20 -13.61 4.79 0.48
C ARG A 20 -15.10 4.87 0.15
N ARG A 21 -15.53 4.21 -0.95
CA ARG A 21 -16.93 4.12 -1.35
C ARG A 21 -17.77 3.44 -0.24
N PRO A 22 -18.82 4.11 0.30
CA PRO A 22 -19.61 3.60 1.42
C PRO A 22 -20.26 2.22 1.23
N SER A 23 -20.55 1.85 -0.02
CA SER A 23 -21.15 0.55 -0.35
C SER A 23 -20.14 -0.58 -0.59
N CYS A 24 -18.84 -0.28 -0.64
CA CYS A 24 -17.80 -1.26 -0.94
C CYS A 24 -16.91 -1.56 0.26
N HIS A 25 -16.26 -0.53 0.82
CA HIS A 25 -15.32 -0.61 1.95
C HIS A 25 -14.25 -1.72 1.84
N HIS A 26 -13.96 -2.21 0.64
CA HIS A 26 -12.97 -3.25 0.42
C HIS A 26 -11.57 -2.66 0.64
N ASN A 27 -10.75 -3.33 1.45
CA ASN A 27 -9.31 -3.05 1.53
C ASN A 27 -8.48 -4.24 0.99
N GLN A 28 -7.35 -3.94 0.38
CA GLN A 28 -6.45 -4.94 -0.18
C GLN A 28 -5.00 -4.55 0.08
N ARG A 29 -4.22 -5.50 0.58
CA ARG A 29 -2.76 -5.35 0.66
C ARG A 29 -2.19 -5.32 -0.77
N LEU A 30 -1.44 -4.28 -1.08
CA LEU A 30 -0.69 -4.20 -2.33
C LEU A 30 0.63 -4.94 -2.18
N ASP A 31 0.96 -5.70 -3.22
CA ASP A 31 2.23 -6.39 -3.35
C ASP A 31 3.25 -5.41 -3.93
N LEU A 32 4.14 -4.89 -3.08
CA LEU A 32 5.11 -3.86 -3.47
C LEU A 32 6.08 -4.37 -4.54
N GLU A 33 6.42 -5.65 -4.57
CA GLU A 33 7.25 -6.24 -5.63
C GLU A 33 6.52 -6.16 -6.98
N LYS A 34 5.21 -6.43 -7.00
CA LYS A 34 4.40 -6.26 -8.23
C LYS A 34 4.23 -4.79 -8.63
N VAL A 35 4.14 -3.88 -7.66
CA VAL A 35 4.09 -2.44 -7.95
C VAL A 35 5.42 -1.99 -8.56
N LYS A 36 6.55 -2.42 -8.00
CA LYS A 36 7.90 -2.17 -8.52
C LYS A 36 8.07 -2.72 -9.93
N ALA A 37 7.64 -3.94 -10.18
CA ALA A 37 7.71 -4.54 -11.51
C ALA A 37 6.91 -3.76 -12.58
N LYS A 38 5.83 -3.08 -12.19
CA LYS A 38 4.97 -2.32 -13.10
C LYS A 38 5.39 -0.87 -13.31
N LEU A 39 5.85 -0.21 -12.25
CA LEU A 39 6.14 1.23 -12.28
C LEU A 39 7.65 1.53 -12.33
N GLY A 40 8.48 0.59 -11.92
CA GLY A 40 9.91 0.78 -11.69
C GLY A 40 10.24 1.02 -10.21
N PRO A 41 11.49 0.75 -9.80
CA PRO A 41 11.94 0.95 -8.42
C PRO A 41 11.92 2.43 -7.99
N ASP A 42 12.30 3.34 -8.89
CA ASP A 42 12.40 4.78 -8.61
C ASP A 42 11.09 5.54 -8.84
N ALA A 43 10.00 4.81 -9.15
CA ALA A 43 8.71 5.44 -9.33
C ALA A 43 8.21 6.06 -8.02
N PRO A 44 7.60 7.25 -8.07
CA PRO A 44 6.92 7.84 -6.92
C PRO A 44 5.84 6.90 -6.39
N ALA A 45 5.84 6.67 -5.08
CA ALA A 45 4.95 5.74 -4.40
C ALA A 45 4.04 6.43 -3.38
N MET A 46 3.88 7.75 -3.48
CA MET A 46 2.93 8.50 -2.67
C MET A 46 1.51 8.33 -3.18
N ALA A 47 0.54 8.70 -2.33
CA ALA A 47 -0.88 8.56 -2.62
C ALA A 47 -1.28 9.27 -3.93
N ASP A 48 -0.82 10.49 -4.13
CA ASP A 48 -1.15 11.31 -5.30
C ASP A 48 -0.64 10.71 -6.62
N ASP A 49 0.45 9.94 -6.58
CA ASP A 49 1.03 9.30 -7.76
C ASP A 49 0.34 7.96 -8.10
N LEU A 50 -0.04 7.22 -7.06
CA LEU A 50 -0.58 5.87 -7.19
C LEU A 50 -2.10 5.85 -7.39
N ILE A 51 -2.85 6.67 -6.65
CA ILE A 51 -4.32 6.69 -6.67
C ILE A 51 -4.89 6.89 -8.10
N PRO A 52 -4.36 7.81 -8.94
CA PRO A 52 -4.88 8.01 -10.30
C PRO A 52 -4.81 6.77 -11.19
N ARG A 53 -3.89 5.84 -10.89
CA ARG A 53 -3.67 4.59 -11.64
C ARG A 53 -4.43 3.40 -11.07
N MET A 54 -5.11 3.57 -9.93
CA MET A 54 -5.75 2.49 -9.20
C MET A 54 -7.28 2.51 -9.36
N ARG A 55 -7.86 1.31 -9.28
CA ARG A 55 -9.31 1.10 -9.16
C ARG A 55 -9.56 -0.01 -8.18
N CYS A 56 -10.65 0.09 -7.43
CA CYS A 56 -11.06 -0.99 -6.54
C CYS A 56 -11.33 -2.27 -7.35
N ALA A 57 -10.67 -3.38 -7.00
CA ALA A 57 -10.84 -4.65 -7.69
C ALA A 57 -12.26 -5.22 -7.59
N LYS A 58 -13.03 -4.84 -6.55
CA LYS A 58 -14.40 -5.33 -6.31
C LYS A 58 -15.47 -4.50 -7.02
N CYS A 59 -15.39 -3.17 -6.94
CA CYS A 59 -16.46 -2.29 -7.46
C CYS A 59 -16.04 -1.40 -8.63
N GLY A 60 -14.76 -1.42 -9.03
CA GLY A 60 -14.21 -0.57 -10.09
C GLY A 60 -14.12 0.93 -9.74
N GLY A 61 -14.47 1.32 -8.52
CA GLY A 61 -14.44 2.71 -8.07
C GLY A 61 -13.03 3.31 -8.05
N LYS A 62 -12.95 4.62 -8.25
CA LYS A 62 -11.71 5.42 -8.20
C LYS A 62 -11.45 6.05 -6.83
N ASP A 63 -12.43 6.00 -5.94
CA ASP A 63 -12.35 6.50 -4.57
C ASP A 63 -11.59 5.49 -3.70
N VAL A 64 -10.27 5.50 -3.87
CA VAL A 64 -9.31 4.60 -3.24
C VAL A 64 -8.33 5.43 -2.43
N GLY A 65 -8.24 5.14 -1.13
CA GLY A 65 -7.19 5.63 -0.24
C GLY A 65 -6.03 4.64 -0.18
N LEU A 66 -4.88 5.14 0.26
CA LEU A 66 -3.69 4.33 0.55
C LEU A 66 -3.28 4.52 2.00
N ILE A 67 -3.08 3.39 2.68
CA ILE A 67 -2.65 3.32 4.08
C ILE A 67 -1.22 2.76 4.10
N TYR A 68 -0.31 3.55 4.67
CA TYR A 68 1.10 3.22 4.84
C TYR A 68 1.34 2.85 6.30
N SER A 69 1.91 1.67 6.53
CA SER A 69 2.26 1.21 7.89
C SER A 69 3.50 0.33 7.81
N PRO A 70 4.38 0.29 8.83
CA PRO A 70 5.45 -0.70 8.85
C PRO A 70 4.84 -2.11 8.83
N ASP A 71 5.47 -3.05 8.14
CA ASP A 71 5.01 -4.44 8.13
C ASP A 71 5.39 -5.11 9.46
N PRO A 72 4.43 -5.43 10.35
CA PRO A 72 4.73 -6.02 11.65
C PRO A 72 5.38 -7.41 11.54
N ASP A 73 5.29 -8.07 10.39
CA ASP A 73 5.95 -9.36 10.15
C ASP A 73 7.44 -9.18 9.73
N LYS A 74 7.86 -7.93 9.46
CA LYS A 74 9.20 -7.58 8.98
C LYS A 74 9.94 -6.57 9.88
N VAL A 75 9.24 -5.91 10.79
CA VAL A 75 9.86 -5.02 11.80
C VAL A 75 9.61 -5.55 13.21
N SER A 76 10.68 -5.65 14.01
CA SER A 76 10.60 -6.01 15.43
C SER A 76 10.43 -4.73 16.26
N GLY A 77 9.38 -4.61 17.06
CA GLY A 77 9.22 -3.48 17.99
C GLY A 77 7.86 -2.75 18.01
N MET A 78 6.94 -3.03 17.08
CA MET A 78 5.58 -2.46 17.13
C MET A 78 4.64 -3.28 18.02
N GLY A 79 4.97 -3.45 19.31
CA GLY A 79 4.04 -3.89 20.37
C GLY A 79 3.14 -5.12 20.13
N ARG A 80 3.40 -5.94 19.11
CA ARG A 80 2.54 -7.06 18.74
C ARG A 80 2.82 -8.19 19.71
N ARG A 81 1.94 -8.35 20.69
CA ARG A 81 1.89 -9.58 21.51
C ARG A 81 1.57 -10.72 20.55
N VAL A 82 2.58 -11.52 20.23
CA VAL A 82 2.39 -12.86 19.70
C VAL A 82 1.53 -13.61 20.72
N ARG A 83 0.28 -13.94 20.35
CA ARG A 83 -0.52 -14.91 21.11
C ARG A 83 0.15 -16.26 20.88
N GLY A 84 0.73 -16.81 21.96
CA GLY A 84 1.18 -18.20 22.01
C GLY A 84 0.02 -19.17 21.99
#